data_AF-A0AAW4L497-F1
#
_entry.id   AF-A0AAW4L497-F1
#
_cell.length_a   1.000
_cell.length_b   1.000
_cell.length_c   1.000
_cell.angle_alpha   90.00
_cell.angle_beta   90.00
_cell.angle_gamma   90.00
#
_symmetry.space_group_name_H-M   'P 1'
#
loop_
_entity.id
_entity.type
_entity.pdbx_description
1 polymer ?
#
loop_
_entity_poly.entity_id
_entity_poly.type
_entity_poly.pdbx_seq_one_letter_code
_entity_poly.pdbx_strand_id
1 'polypeptide(L)'
;MNQLMPNLRLIRGGKLSTADYLSLTVDDKLTHLRALPVTRRLELLIEDSEAKKVISEFTPQEFYLMVKEIGETDASQLLDNGTTEQISVCLDLDLWQKWEFSHDKAIIWLEYLLSVNEADSMKILSRLDPELLQLILFEEIEVGGGGGELATDSERLGDWDHSFDSVYYLTFRNAKHARLIGTLIDIIFRNDRALYLDLMEGRSASVKSEIEDMCYQFRCGRLADLGFPSYEEAMEACAPLPPERYAPGEEKISVIYDTENAISFVPPLVDETLLSRVLAREMTESLRQELELLLNCAMVAEGSYGADLEKARSVTLRVYGWLNLALEYLCGSDESAAAAVVRKEQFKRLFRLGHGIVQQVARLARTVTSAEYATGKALRGFTAERPLFYRGLDDDRADGYREFNSMNDIRLANEFLNRLRG
;
A
#
# COMPACT_ATOMS: atom_id res chain seq x y z
N MET A 1 17.96 -5.32 54.41
CA MET A 1 17.51 -6.25 53.36
C MET A 1 17.42 -5.46 52.08
N ASN A 2 18.30 -5.78 51.12
CA ASN A 2 18.59 -4.99 49.93
C ASN A 2 17.36 -4.82 49.03
N GLN A 3 17.07 -3.57 48.65
CA GLN A 3 16.28 -3.24 47.47
C GLN A 3 17.07 -3.69 46.23
N LEU A 4 16.52 -4.65 45.49
CA LEU A 4 17.02 -5.01 44.17
C LEU A 4 16.78 -3.82 43.23
N MET A 5 17.86 -3.13 42.84
CA MET A 5 17.81 -2.18 41.74
C MET A 5 17.49 -2.93 40.44
N PRO A 6 16.65 -2.39 39.55
CA PRO A 6 16.46 -2.97 38.21
C PRO A 6 17.78 -2.83 37.45
N ASN A 7 18.42 -3.97 37.17
CA ASN A 7 19.65 -4.00 36.39
C ASN A 7 19.34 -3.62 34.95
N LEU A 8 19.81 -2.45 34.51
CA LEU A 8 19.86 -2.09 33.08
C LEU A 8 20.87 -3.02 32.39
N ARG A 9 20.38 -3.94 31.54
CA ARG A 9 21.24 -4.71 30.62
C ARG A 9 21.39 -3.94 29.32
N LEU A 10 22.52 -3.27 29.16
CA LEU A 10 22.93 -2.71 27.87
C LEU A 10 23.42 -3.83 26.95
N ILE A 11 22.64 -4.14 25.91
CA ILE A 11 23.13 -4.97 24.79
C ILE A 11 23.78 -4.05 23.77
N ARG A 12 25.09 -3.83 23.89
CA ARG A 12 25.86 -3.16 22.83
C ARG A 12 26.00 -4.11 21.63
N GLY A 13 25.27 -3.83 20.55
CA GLY A 13 25.50 -4.43 19.22
C GLY A 13 25.31 -5.95 19.11
N GLY A 14 24.67 -6.61 20.08
CA GLY A 14 24.41 -8.04 20.09
C GLY A 14 22.97 -8.35 19.69
N LYS A 15 22.77 -9.31 18.78
CA LYS A 15 21.44 -9.89 18.52
C LYS A 15 20.91 -10.47 19.83
N LEU A 16 19.70 -10.08 20.24
CA LEU A 16 19.01 -10.71 21.38
C LEU A 16 18.88 -12.22 21.14
N SER A 17 19.15 -13.02 22.16
CA SER A 17 18.85 -14.45 22.10
C SER A 17 17.34 -14.64 22.10
N THR A 18 16.82 -15.76 21.57
CA THR A 18 15.37 -15.99 21.59
C THR A 18 14.83 -16.02 23.03
N ALA A 19 15.57 -16.59 23.98
CA ALA A 19 15.19 -16.60 25.40
C ALA A 19 15.08 -15.18 25.99
N ASP A 20 16.00 -14.27 25.63
CA ASP A 20 15.92 -12.88 26.08
C ASP A 20 14.73 -12.16 25.43
N TYR A 21 14.47 -12.38 24.13
CA TYR A 21 13.29 -11.84 23.44
C TYR A 21 11.98 -12.27 24.09
N LEU A 22 11.82 -13.55 24.40
CA LEU A 22 10.59 -14.10 25.00
C LEU A 22 10.29 -13.48 26.39
N SER A 23 11.30 -12.95 27.06
CA SER A 23 11.17 -12.29 28.37
C SER A 23 10.80 -10.80 28.31
N LEU A 24 10.77 -10.20 27.11
CA LEU A 24 10.46 -8.78 26.91
C LEU A 24 8.96 -8.48 27.09
N THR A 25 8.65 -7.21 27.36
CA THR A 25 7.27 -6.70 27.31
C THR A 25 6.78 -6.64 25.85
N VAL A 26 5.47 -6.54 25.61
CA VAL A 26 4.92 -6.46 24.25
C VAL A 26 5.51 -5.26 23.48
N ASP A 27 5.60 -4.08 24.11
CA ASP A 27 6.17 -2.87 23.49
C ASP A 27 7.67 -3.05 23.13
N ASP A 28 8.43 -3.68 24.01
CA ASP A 28 9.85 -3.98 23.77
C ASP A 28 10.02 -5.03 22.67
N LYS A 29 9.13 -6.03 22.61
CA LYS A 29 9.08 -7.03 21.52
C LYS A 29 8.82 -6.35 20.19
N LEU A 30 7.81 -5.48 20.09
CA LEU A 30 7.48 -4.72 18.87
C LEU A 30 8.66 -3.88 18.40
N THR A 31 9.26 -3.11 19.30
CA THR A 31 10.43 -2.27 18.99
C THR A 31 11.59 -3.12 18.47
N HIS A 32 11.83 -4.28 19.09
CA HIS A 32 12.86 -5.20 18.63
C HIS A 32 12.56 -5.81 17.25
N LEU A 33 11.33 -6.30 17.04
CA LEU A 33 10.90 -6.91 15.79
C LEU A 33 11.00 -5.94 14.62
N ARG A 34 10.56 -4.68 14.79
CA ARG A 34 10.65 -3.62 13.75
C ARG A 34 12.06 -3.40 13.21
N ALA A 35 13.09 -3.60 14.05
CA ALA A 35 14.49 -3.46 13.66
C ALA A 35 15.08 -4.68 12.92
N LEU A 36 14.35 -5.80 12.86
CA LEU A 36 14.82 -7.05 12.24
C LEU A 36 14.26 -7.25 10.83
N PRO A 37 14.95 -8.02 9.96
CA PRO A 37 14.37 -8.54 8.72
C PRO A 37 13.19 -9.46 9.00
N VAL A 38 12.19 -9.51 8.09
CA VAL A 38 10.93 -10.25 8.32
C VAL A 38 11.13 -11.72 8.68
N THR A 39 12.09 -12.40 8.04
CA THR A 39 12.31 -13.84 8.28
C THR A 39 12.65 -14.10 9.73
N ARG A 40 13.48 -13.22 10.32
CA ARG A 40 13.84 -13.32 11.74
C ARG A 40 12.70 -12.90 12.66
N ARG A 41 11.84 -11.96 12.23
CA ARG A 41 10.61 -11.62 12.97
C ARG A 41 9.72 -12.85 13.09
N LEU A 42 9.48 -13.54 11.98
CA LEU A 42 8.63 -14.72 11.93
C LEU A 42 9.16 -15.85 12.81
N GLU A 43 10.47 -16.17 12.73
CA GLU A 43 11.11 -17.16 13.61
C GLU A 43 10.86 -16.88 15.09
N LEU A 44 11.00 -15.62 15.52
CA LEU A 44 10.77 -15.22 16.91
C LEU A 44 9.29 -15.27 17.30
N LEU A 45 8.38 -14.87 16.40
CA LEU A 45 6.94 -14.93 16.64
C LEU A 45 6.44 -16.37 16.75
N ILE A 46 6.97 -17.31 15.96
CA ILE A 46 6.61 -18.73 16.02
C ILE A 46 6.94 -19.34 17.40
N GLU A 47 8.05 -18.94 17.99
CA GLU A 47 8.49 -19.41 19.30
C GLU A 47 7.79 -18.69 20.48
N ASP A 48 7.02 -17.63 20.21
CA ASP A 48 6.40 -16.79 21.22
C ASP A 48 4.99 -17.26 21.59
N SER A 49 4.80 -17.68 22.84
CA SER A 49 3.46 -18.02 23.36
C SER A 49 2.49 -16.83 23.38
N GLU A 50 3.00 -15.59 23.31
CA GLU A 50 2.21 -14.36 23.20
C GLU A 50 2.13 -13.81 21.78
N ALA A 51 2.53 -14.59 20.75
CA ALA A 51 2.55 -14.17 19.35
C ALA A 51 1.27 -13.46 18.93
N LYS A 52 0.10 -13.99 19.28
CA LYS A 52 -1.19 -13.38 18.96
C LYS A 52 -1.34 -11.94 19.47
N LYS A 53 -0.90 -11.68 20.70
CA LYS A 53 -0.95 -10.32 21.29
C LYS A 53 0.05 -9.40 20.61
N VAL A 54 1.27 -9.89 20.35
CA VAL A 54 2.29 -9.08 19.67
C VAL A 54 1.86 -8.77 18.25
N ILE A 55 1.30 -9.75 17.54
CA ILE A 55 0.81 -9.61 16.17
C ILE A 55 -0.32 -8.59 16.11
N SER A 56 -1.26 -8.60 17.06
CA SER A 56 -2.39 -7.66 17.06
C SER A 56 -2.00 -6.19 17.28
N GLU A 57 -0.81 -5.92 17.81
CA GLU A 57 -0.32 -4.54 18.03
C GLU A 57 0.47 -3.98 16.83
N PHE A 58 0.77 -4.79 15.81
CA PHE A 58 1.27 -4.24 14.54
C PHE A 58 0.15 -3.45 13.87
N THR A 59 0.49 -2.34 13.22
CA THR A 59 -0.51 -1.64 12.41
C THR A 59 -0.95 -2.52 11.22
N PRO A 60 -2.15 -2.33 10.66
CA PRO A 60 -2.61 -3.09 9.49
C PRO A 60 -1.61 -3.11 8.32
N GLN A 61 -0.92 -2.01 8.10
CA GLN A 61 0.06 -1.87 7.03
C GLN A 61 1.40 -2.60 7.38
N GLU A 62 1.79 -2.67 8.66
CA GLU A 62 3.00 -3.40 9.09
C GLU A 62 2.76 -4.89 8.89
N PHE A 63 1.57 -5.33 9.29
CA PHE A 63 1.09 -6.68 9.07
C PHE A 63 1.09 -7.03 7.57
N TYR A 64 0.51 -6.16 6.73
CA TYR A 64 0.51 -6.35 5.28
C TYR A 64 1.92 -6.51 4.70
N LEU A 65 2.85 -5.62 5.06
CA LEU A 65 4.23 -5.69 4.58
C LEU A 65 4.90 -7.00 5.02
N MET A 66 4.66 -7.46 6.25
CA MET A 66 5.17 -8.74 6.71
C MET A 66 4.62 -9.90 5.88
N VAL A 67 3.32 -9.93 5.57
CA VAL A 67 2.72 -10.95 4.68
C VAL A 67 3.39 -10.93 3.30
N LYS A 68 3.58 -9.75 2.71
CA LYS A 68 4.21 -9.62 1.38
C LYS A 68 5.68 -10.01 1.36
N GLU A 69 6.45 -9.69 2.41
CA GLU A 69 7.87 -10.03 2.49
C GLU A 69 8.11 -11.52 2.80
N ILE A 70 7.25 -12.16 3.61
CA ILE A 70 7.31 -13.60 3.87
C ILE A 70 6.96 -14.40 2.62
N GLY A 71 6.06 -13.87 1.79
CA GLY A 71 5.44 -14.58 0.70
C GLY A 71 4.10 -15.14 1.15
N GLU A 72 3.11 -14.99 0.29
CA GLU A 72 1.71 -15.21 0.64
C GLU A 72 1.42 -16.69 1.00
N THR A 73 2.19 -17.63 0.44
CA THR A 73 2.10 -19.08 0.72
C THR A 73 2.58 -19.47 2.12
N ASP A 74 3.50 -18.71 2.71
CA ASP A 74 4.15 -19.04 3.98
C ASP A 74 3.63 -18.15 5.13
N ALA A 75 2.71 -17.23 4.85
CA ALA A 75 2.15 -16.29 5.81
C ALA A 75 0.98 -16.84 6.65
N SER A 76 0.58 -18.11 6.48
CA SER A 76 -0.60 -18.69 7.16
C SER A 76 -0.56 -18.55 8.69
N GLN A 77 0.62 -18.70 9.30
CA GLN A 77 0.79 -18.52 10.76
C GLN A 77 0.61 -17.07 11.22
N LEU A 78 0.96 -16.12 10.34
CA LEU A 78 0.73 -14.69 10.59
C LEU A 78 -0.76 -14.37 10.44
N LEU A 79 -1.41 -14.90 9.40
CA LEU A 79 -2.85 -14.74 9.14
C LEU A 79 -3.71 -15.33 10.28
N ASP A 80 -3.34 -16.49 10.82
CA ASP A 80 -4.05 -17.13 11.96
C ASP A 80 -4.09 -16.25 13.22
N ASN A 81 -3.08 -15.39 13.39
CA ASN A 81 -2.95 -14.52 14.54
C ASN A 81 -3.32 -13.05 14.25
N GLY A 82 -3.67 -12.74 13.00
CA GLY A 82 -4.04 -11.40 12.57
C GLY A 82 -5.38 -10.94 13.14
N THR A 83 -5.51 -9.64 13.33
CA THR A 83 -6.81 -9.01 13.61
C THR A 83 -7.65 -8.93 12.34
N THR A 84 -8.95 -8.70 12.51
CA THR A 84 -9.86 -8.44 11.39
C THR A 84 -9.36 -7.31 10.51
N GLU A 85 -9.00 -6.20 11.14
CA GLU A 85 -8.61 -4.98 10.46
C GLU A 85 -7.33 -5.20 9.65
N GLN A 86 -6.34 -5.89 10.23
CA GLN A 86 -5.13 -6.29 9.54
C GLN A 86 -5.42 -7.11 8.27
N ILE A 87 -6.31 -8.10 8.37
CA ILE A 87 -6.68 -8.95 7.23
C ILE A 87 -7.49 -8.17 6.19
N SER A 88 -8.49 -7.40 6.61
CA SER A 88 -9.30 -6.56 5.72
C SER A 88 -8.42 -5.60 4.92
N VAL A 89 -7.42 -4.99 5.55
CA VAL A 89 -6.47 -4.12 4.86
C VAL A 89 -5.62 -4.88 3.86
N CYS A 90 -5.21 -6.12 4.17
CA CYS A 90 -4.51 -6.94 3.19
C CYS A 90 -5.36 -7.18 1.93
N LEU A 91 -6.65 -7.47 2.11
CA LEU A 91 -7.58 -7.66 1.00
C LEU A 91 -7.84 -6.35 0.24
N ASP A 92 -8.04 -5.24 0.94
CA ASP A 92 -8.22 -3.91 0.34
C ASP A 92 -7.02 -3.49 -0.51
N LEU A 93 -5.81 -3.82 -0.06
CA LEU A 93 -4.58 -3.48 -0.76
C LEU A 93 -4.32 -4.42 -1.95
N ASP A 94 -4.55 -5.73 -1.80
CA ASP A 94 -4.08 -6.70 -2.78
C ASP A 94 -5.13 -7.09 -3.83
N LEU A 95 -6.42 -7.15 -3.46
CA LEU A 95 -7.49 -7.58 -4.37
C LEU A 95 -7.83 -6.57 -5.47
N TRP A 96 -7.28 -5.36 -5.41
CA TRP A 96 -7.66 -4.26 -6.29
C TRP A 96 -6.45 -3.73 -7.06
N GLN A 97 -6.67 -3.43 -8.34
CA GLN A 97 -5.72 -2.67 -9.16
C GLN A 97 -6.38 -1.36 -9.55
N LYS A 98 -6.07 -0.29 -8.79
CA LYS A 98 -6.79 0.99 -8.85
C LYS A 98 -8.26 0.82 -8.46
N TRP A 99 -9.15 0.69 -9.44
CA TRP A 99 -10.60 0.51 -9.27
C TRP A 99 -11.09 -0.85 -9.75
N GLU A 100 -10.23 -1.66 -10.37
CA GLU A 100 -10.61 -2.96 -10.92
C GLU A 100 -10.38 -4.07 -9.89
N PHE A 101 -11.41 -4.86 -9.62
CA PHE A 101 -11.31 -6.02 -8.75
C PHE A 101 -10.60 -7.19 -9.45
N SER A 102 -9.63 -7.79 -8.77
CA SER A 102 -8.86 -8.92 -9.26
C SER A 102 -9.38 -10.24 -8.68
N HIS A 103 -10.24 -10.89 -9.46
CA HIS A 103 -10.80 -12.19 -9.09
C HIS A 103 -9.73 -13.27 -8.84
N ASP A 104 -8.73 -13.37 -9.71
CA ASP A 104 -7.63 -14.34 -9.57
C ASP A 104 -6.91 -14.19 -8.22
N LYS A 105 -6.64 -12.96 -7.78
CA LYS A 105 -6.04 -12.72 -6.47
C LYS A 105 -6.99 -13.07 -5.33
N ALA A 106 -8.28 -12.84 -5.50
CA ALA A 106 -9.27 -13.19 -4.47
C ALA A 106 -9.34 -14.70 -4.23
N ILE A 107 -9.24 -15.50 -5.30
CA ILE A 107 -9.14 -16.96 -5.20
C ILE A 107 -7.88 -17.38 -4.43
N ILE A 108 -6.73 -16.79 -4.75
CA ILE A 108 -5.46 -17.03 -4.04
C ILE A 108 -5.62 -16.70 -2.54
N TRP A 109 -6.21 -15.55 -2.21
CA TRP A 109 -6.48 -15.17 -0.82
C TRP A 109 -7.45 -16.12 -0.11
N LEU A 110 -8.48 -16.61 -0.79
CA LEU A 110 -9.37 -17.63 -0.23
C LEU A 110 -8.63 -18.93 0.07
N GLU A 111 -7.67 -19.37 -0.76
CA GLU A 111 -6.84 -20.53 -0.46
C GLU A 111 -6.07 -20.34 0.85
N TYR A 112 -5.52 -19.15 1.10
CA TYR A 112 -4.82 -18.84 2.34
C TYR A 112 -5.76 -18.79 3.55
N LEU A 113 -6.90 -18.11 3.42
CA LEU A 113 -7.88 -17.98 4.48
C LEU A 113 -8.53 -19.31 4.87
N LEU A 114 -8.60 -20.27 3.94
CA LEU A 114 -9.11 -21.62 4.19
C LEU A 114 -8.01 -22.65 4.51
N SER A 115 -6.74 -22.26 4.47
CA SER A 115 -5.61 -23.12 4.85
C SER A 115 -5.42 -23.26 6.36
N VAL A 116 -5.99 -22.34 7.14
CA VAL A 116 -6.05 -22.42 8.61
C VAL A 116 -7.15 -23.39 9.05
N ASN A 117 -7.27 -23.67 10.35
CA ASN A 117 -8.34 -24.54 10.82
C ASN A 117 -9.73 -23.89 10.63
N GLU A 118 -10.79 -24.70 10.56
CA GLU A 118 -12.15 -24.23 10.24
C GLU A 118 -12.65 -23.15 11.21
N ALA A 119 -12.35 -23.27 12.50
CA ALA A 119 -12.80 -22.31 13.51
C ALA A 119 -12.15 -20.93 13.33
N ASP A 120 -10.86 -20.91 12.97
CA ASP A 120 -10.15 -19.65 12.69
C ASP A 120 -10.51 -19.08 11.32
N SER A 121 -10.73 -19.94 10.31
CA SER A 121 -11.26 -19.53 9.00
C SER A 121 -12.60 -18.79 9.18
N MET A 122 -13.53 -19.36 9.96
CA MET A 122 -14.82 -18.72 10.21
C MET A 122 -14.73 -17.42 11.00
N LYS A 123 -13.79 -17.30 11.95
CA LYS A 123 -13.57 -16.03 12.66
C LYS A 123 -13.15 -14.91 11.73
N ILE A 124 -12.47 -15.23 10.64
CA ILE A 124 -12.06 -14.25 9.64
C ILE A 124 -13.23 -13.98 8.68
N LEU A 125 -13.80 -15.04 8.09
CA LEU A 125 -14.89 -14.95 7.11
C LEU A 125 -16.11 -14.21 7.65
N SER A 126 -16.50 -14.44 8.91
CA SER A 126 -17.66 -13.78 9.53
C SER A 126 -17.47 -12.27 9.77
N ARG A 127 -16.28 -11.75 9.47
CA ARG A 127 -15.92 -10.35 9.66
C ARG A 127 -15.55 -9.65 8.36
N LEU A 128 -15.46 -10.40 7.26
CA LEU A 128 -15.37 -9.82 5.93
C LEU A 128 -16.73 -9.23 5.54
N ASP A 129 -16.70 -8.21 4.70
CA ASP A 129 -17.92 -7.66 4.13
C ASP A 129 -18.63 -8.76 3.33
N PRO A 130 -19.93 -9.04 3.58
CA PRO A 130 -20.68 -10.02 2.80
C PRO A 130 -20.65 -9.71 1.31
N GLU A 131 -20.67 -8.43 0.92
CA GLU A 131 -20.56 -7.97 -0.46
C GLU A 131 -19.26 -8.42 -1.13
N LEU A 132 -18.13 -8.44 -0.40
CA LEU A 132 -16.86 -8.93 -0.93
C LEU A 132 -16.94 -10.44 -1.21
N LEU A 133 -17.53 -11.21 -0.30
CA LEU A 133 -17.74 -12.65 -0.51
C LEU A 133 -18.71 -12.89 -1.68
N GLN A 134 -19.78 -12.10 -1.80
CA GLN A 134 -20.69 -12.15 -2.95
C GLN A 134 -19.97 -11.83 -4.26
N LEU A 135 -19.11 -10.81 -4.28
CA LEU A 135 -18.32 -10.43 -5.45
C LEU A 135 -17.43 -11.57 -5.93
N ILE A 136 -16.75 -12.26 -5.00
CA ILE A 136 -15.92 -13.42 -5.31
C ILE A 136 -16.78 -14.57 -5.86
N LEU A 137 -17.93 -14.84 -5.25
CA LEU A 137 -18.83 -15.89 -5.70
C LEU A 137 -19.50 -15.59 -7.05
N PHE A 138 -19.51 -14.34 -7.49
CA PHE A 138 -20.20 -13.92 -8.71
C PHE A 138 -19.67 -14.62 -9.97
N GLU A 139 -18.35 -14.81 -10.06
CA GLU A 139 -17.72 -15.52 -11.18
C GLU A 139 -17.65 -17.03 -10.99
N GLU A 140 -17.88 -17.52 -9.77
CA GLU A 140 -17.60 -18.90 -9.38
C GLU A 140 -18.83 -19.80 -9.38
N ILE A 141 -20.00 -19.26 -9.03
CA ILE A 141 -21.23 -20.05 -8.90
C ILE A 141 -22.40 -19.44 -9.64
N GLU A 142 -23.31 -20.32 -10.05
CA GLU A 142 -24.71 -20.00 -10.32
C GLU A 142 -25.55 -20.52 -9.16
N VAL A 143 -26.54 -19.73 -8.76
CA VAL A 143 -27.49 -20.10 -7.71
C VAL A 143 -28.87 -20.16 -8.35
N GLY A 144 -29.58 -21.25 -8.12
CA GLY A 144 -31.00 -21.38 -8.42
C GLY A 144 -31.79 -21.91 -7.23
N GLY A 145 -33.10 -22.04 -7.43
CA GLY A 145 -34.04 -22.39 -6.36
C GLY A 145 -34.39 -21.18 -5.49
N GLY A 146 -34.32 -21.33 -4.17
CA GLY A 146 -34.59 -20.28 -3.19
C GLY A 146 -35.97 -20.31 -2.54
N GLY A 147 -36.19 -19.39 -1.60
CA GLY A 147 -37.42 -19.28 -0.82
C GLY A 147 -38.52 -18.48 -1.54
N GLY A 148 -39.64 -19.14 -1.91
CA GLY A 148 -40.87 -18.49 -2.39
C GLY A 148 -41.56 -19.18 -3.56
N GLU A 149 -42.75 -18.67 -3.92
CA GLU A 149 -43.53 -19.10 -5.11
C GLU A 149 -42.94 -18.59 -6.43
N LEU A 150 -41.81 -17.86 -6.40
CA LEU A 150 -41.23 -17.15 -7.55
C LEU A 150 -40.11 -17.91 -8.27
N ALA A 151 -39.57 -19.00 -7.70
CA ALA A 151 -38.57 -19.82 -8.39
C ALA A 151 -39.21 -20.51 -9.60
N THR A 152 -38.70 -20.21 -10.79
CA THR A 152 -39.19 -20.73 -12.05
C THR A 152 -38.99 -22.25 -12.13
N ASP A 153 -39.78 -22.92 -12.98
CA ASP A 153 -39.61 -24.35 -13.23
C ASP A 153 -38.19 -24.68 -13.73
N SER A 154 -37.57 -23.77 -14.49
CA SER A 154 -36.18 -23.92 -14.95
C SER A 154 -35.17 -23.87 -13.82
N GLU A 155 -35.41 -23.05 -12.79
CA GLU A 155 -34.53 -22.96 -11.62
C GLU A 155 -34.71 -24.16 -10.68
N ARG A 156 -35.91 -24.73 -10.61
CA ARG A 156 -36.21 -25.91 -9.77
C ARG A 156 -35.80 -27.24 -10.42
N LEU A 157 -35.90 -27.34 -11.74
CA LEU A 157 -35.68 -28.59 -12.49
C LEU A 157 -34.36 -28.57 -13.29
N GLY A 158 -33.50 -27.59 -13.05
CA GLY A 158 -32.17 -27.51 -13.67
C GLY A 158 -31.25 -28.67 -13.26
N ASP A 159 -30.27 -28.96 -14.10
CA ASP A 159 -29.17 -29.86 -13.77
C ASP A 159 -28.16 -29.10 -12.90
N TRP A 160 -28.29 -29.26 -11.59
CA TRP A 160 -27.45 -28.61 -10.58
C TRP A 160 -26.36 -29.56 -10.07
N ASP A 161 -25.18 -29.02 -9.77
CA ASP A 161 -24.05 -29.81 -9.27
C ASP A 161 -24.20 -30.20 -7.79
N HIS A 162 -24.72 -29.28 -6.96
CA HIS A 162 -24.77 -29.46 -5.51
C HIS A 162 -25.89 -28.69 -4.82
N SER A 163 -26.26 -29.11 -3.61
CA SER A 163 -27.10 -28.33 -2.70
C SER A 163 -26.72 -28.67 -1.25
N PHE A 164 -26.52 -27.63 -0.44
CA PHE A 164 -26.17 -27.76 0.98
C PHE A 164 -27.41 -27.87 1.89
N ASP A 165 -28.53 -27.27 1.49
CA ASP A 165 -29.74 -27.16 2.31
C ASP A 165 -31.03 -27.63 1.63
N SER A 166 -30.94 -28.15 0.40
CA SER A 166 -32.08 -28.56 -0.44
C SER A 166 -33.06 -27.44 -0.81
N VAL A 167 -32.69 -26.17 -0.57
CA VAL A 167 -33.48 -24.99 -0.93
C VAL A 167 -32.78 -24.22 -2.05
N TYR A 168 -31.49 -23.98 -1.89
CA TYR A 168 -30.63 -23.37 -2.90
C TYR A 168 -29.83 -24.46 -3.61
N TYR A 169 -29.73 -24.34 -4.92
CA TYR A 169 -29.01 -25.26 -5.79
C TYR A 169 -27.90 -24.52 -6.52
N LEU A 170 -26.76 -25.18 -6.67
CA LEU A 170 -25.51 -24.57 -7.11
C LEU A 170 -24.94 -25.27 -8.32
N THR A 171 -24.42 -24.49 -9.26
CA THR A 171 -23.56 -24.96 -10.35
C THR A 171 -22.23 -24.22 -10.28
N PHE A 172 -21.12 -24.94 -10.30
CA PHE A 172 -19.79 -24.33 -10.27
C PHE A 172 -19.35 -23.96 -11.69
N ARG A 173 -19.18 -22.66 -11.94
CA ARG A 173 -18.78 -22.14 -13.26
C ARG A 173 -17.33 -22.49 -13.59
N ASN A 174 -16.47 -22.56 -12.58
CA ASN A 174 -15.06 -22.86 -12.74
C ASN A 174 -14.69 -24.18 -12.05
N ALA A 175 -14.52 -25.23 -12.86
CA ALA A 175 -14.16 -26.56 -12.36
C ALA A 175 -12.83 -26.62 -11.60
N LYS A 176 -11.90 -25.68 -11.82
CA LYS A 176 -10.63 -25.62 -11.08
C LYS A 176 -10.83 -25.18 -9.64
N HIS A 177 -11.75 -24.24 -9.42
CA HIS A 177 -11.99 -23.62 -8.11
C HIS A 177 -13.15 -24.29 -7.36
N ALA A 178 -13.95 -25.12 -8.03
CA ALA A 178 -15.14 -25.78 -7.47
C ALA A 178 -14.92 -26.41 -6.09
N ARG A 179 -13.77 -27.06 -5.87
CA ARG A 179 -13.45 -27.64 -4.55
C ARG A 179 -13.25 -26.58 -3.47
N LEU A 180 -12.48 -25.52 -3.76
CA LEU A 180 -12.21 -24.42 -2.84
C LEU A 180 -13.52 -23.70 -2.48
N ILE A 181 -14.31 -23.35 -3.49
CA ILE A 181 -15.58 -22.64 -3.33
C ILE A 181 -16.61 -23.51 -2.62
N GLY A 182 -16.68 -24.80 -2.94
CA GLY A 182 -17.52 -25.74 -2.20
C GLY A 182 -17.13 -25.83 -0.72
N THR A 183 -15.83 -25.86 -0.40
CA THR A 183 -15.34 -25.83 0.98
C THR A 183 -15.69 -24.51 1.68
N LEU A 184 -15.53 -23.36 1.02
CA LEU A 184 -15.95 -22.05 1.56
C LEU A 184 -17.42 -22.06 1.97
N ILE A 185 -18.30 -22.46 1.04
CA ILE A 185 -19.75 -22.45 1.25
C ILE A 185 -20.16 -23.46 2.32
N ASP A 186 -19.57 -24.65 2.34
CA ASP A 186 -19.82 -25.68 3.37
C ASP A 186 -19.45 -25.17 4.78
N ILE A 187 -18.27 -24.56 4.91
CA ILE A 187 -17.80 -23.99 6.17
C ILE A 187 -18.77 -22.88 6.65
N ILE A 188 -19.18 -21.97 5.77
CA ILE A 188 -20.15 -20.91 6.10
C ILE A 188 -21.50 -21.52 6.46
N PHE A 189 -22.02 -22.45 5.67
CA PHE A 189 -23.31 -23.12 5.91
C PHE A 189 -23.39 -23.77 7.30
N ARG A 190 -22.33 -24.45 7.72
CA ARG A 190 -22.27 -25.18 8.99
C ARG A 190 -22.14 -24.26 10.21
N ASN A 191 -21.59 -23.06 10.05
CA ASN A 191 -21.19 -22.20 11.17
C ASN A 191 -21.96 -20.86 11.24
N ASP A 192 -22.43 -20.33 10.11
CA ASP A 192 -23.17 -19.07 10.01
C ASP A 192 -24.29 -19.15 8.96
N ARG A 193 -25.48 -19.57 9.41
CA ARG A 193 -26.65 -19.71 8.54
C ARG A 193 -27.14 -18.35 8.00
N ALA A 194 -26.94 -17.26 8.73
CA ALA A 194 -27.39 -15.94 8.29
C ALA A 194 -26.53 -15.46 7.12
N LEU A 195 -25.20 -15.56 7.26
CA LEU A 195 -24.27 -15.26 6.17
C LEU A 195 -24.51 -16.16 4.96
N TYR A 196 -24.69 -17.47 5.15
CA TYR A 196 -25.01 -18.37 4.04
C TYR A 196 -26.23 -17.89 3.24
N LEU A 197 -27.34 -17.57 3.92
CA LEU A 197 -28.57 -17.15 3.25
C LEU A 197 -28.36 -15.83 2.50
N ASP A 198 -27.67 -14.88 3.10
CA ASP A 198 -27.33 -13.61 2.47
C ASP A 198 -26.50 -13.80 1.19
N LEU A 199 -25.51 -14.70 1.21
CA LEU A 199 -24.71 -15.01 0.02
C LEU A 199 -25.54 -15.65 -1.11
N MET A 200 -26.44 -16.59 -0.78
CA MET A 200 -27.29 -17.24 -1.78
C MET A 200 -28.32 -16.28 -2.40
N GLU A 201 -28.93 -15.44 -1.57
CA GLU A 201 -29.91 -14.44 -2.00
C GLU A 201 -29.24 -13.33 -2.80
N GLY A 202 -28.15 -12.76 -2.29
CA GLY A 202 -27.37 -11.72 -2.96
C GLY A 202 -26.86 -12.16 -4.32
N ARG A 203 -26.38 -13.40 -4.45
CA ARG A 203 -25.94 -13.92 -5.76
C ARG A 203 -27.08 -14.05 -6.77
N SER A 204 -28.31 -14.32 -6.31
CA SER A 204 -29.48 -14.49 -7.19
C SER A 204 -30.09 -13.16 -7.63
N ALA A 205 -30.04 -12.13 -6.77
CA ALA A 205 -30.73 -10.86 -6.98
C ALA A 205 -29.83 -9.71 -7.49
N SER A 206 -28.52 -9.78 -7.29
CA SER A 206 -27.62 -8.65 -7.53
C SER A 206 -26.98 -8.63 -8.92
N VAL A 207 -26.60 -7.44 -9.39
CA VAL A 207 -25.78 -7.24 -10.58
C VAL A 207 -24.31 -7.05 -10.17
N LYS A 208 -23.37 -7.73 -10.85
CA LYS A 208 -21.94 -7.69 -10.49
C LYS A 208 -21.41 -6.28 -10.31
N SER A 209 -21.70 -5.38 -11.25
CA SER A 209 -21.18 -4.00 -11.22
C SER A 209 -21.64 -3.21 -10.00
N GLU A 210 -22.86 -3.46 -9.51
CA GLU A 210 -23.37 -2.77 -8.32
C GLU A 210 -22.63 -3.22 -7.06
N ILE A 211 -22.38 -4.54 -6.94
CA ILE A 211 -21.62 -5.11 -5.82
C ILE A 211 -20.15 -4.67 -5.88
N GLU A 212 -19.55 -4.64 -7.08
CA GLU A 212 -18.17 -4.19 -7.27
C GLU A 212 -18.01 -2.71 -6.87
N ASP A 213 -18.94 -1.84 -7.28
CA ASP A 213 -18.95 -0.43 -6.88
C ASP A 213 -19.10 -0.25 -5.35
N MET A 214 -19.97 -1.03 -4.70
CA MET A 214 -20.12 -1.02 -3.24
C MET A 214 -18.84 -1.44 -2.53
N CYS A 215 -18.23 -2.56 -2.96
CA CYS A 215 -16.98 -3.03 -2.39
C CYS A 215 -15.86 -2.00 -2.56
N TYR A 216 -15.79 -1.34 -3.72
CA TYR A 216 -14.84 -0.27 -3.96
C TYR A 216 -15.05 0.92 -3.00
N GLN A 217 -16.29 1.33 -2.74
CA GLN A 217 -16.59 2.41 -1.81
C GLN A 217 -16.22 2.07 -0.37
N PHE A 218 -16.55 0.87 0.11
CA PHE A 218 -16.18 0.42 1.45
C PHE A 218 -14.66 0.35 1.64
N ARG A 219 -13.97 -0.19 0.64
CA ARG A 219 -12.50 -0.16 0.58
C ARG A 219 -11.96 1.26 0.68
N CYS A 220 -12.48 2.19 -0.12
CA CYS A 220 -12.04 3.59 -0.09
C CYS A 220 -12.25 4.23 1.29
N GLY A 221 -13.37 3.94 1.96
CA GLY A 221 -13.63 4.41 3.32
C GLY A 221 -12.59 3.90 4.32
N ARG A 222 -12.35 2.58 4.36
CA ARG A 222 -11.36 1.97 5.25
C ARG A 222 -9.94 2.47 4.99
N LEU A 223 -9.57 2.62 3.72
CA LEU A 223 -8.26 3.16 3.36
C LEU A 223 -8.11 4.64 3.76
N ALA A 224 -9.18 5.44 3.66
CA ALA A 224 -9.19 6.82 4.13
C ALA A 224 -8.97 6.93 5.64
N ASP A 225 -9.56 6.04 6.43
CA ASP A 225 -9.34 5.95 7.88
C ASP A 225 -7.87 5.64 8.23
N LEU A 226 -7.15 4.99 7.32
CA LEU A 226 -5.71 4.69 7.43
C LEU A 226 -4.80 5.78 6.84
N GLY A 227 -5.38 6.91 6.42
CA GLY A 227 -4.65 8.04 5.84
C GLY A 227 -4.34 7.88 4.35
N PHE A 228 -4.97 6.94 3.64
CA PHE A 228 -4.89 6.83 2.18
C PHE A 228 -6.10 7.52 1.53
N PRO A 229 -5.90 8.64 0.82
CA PRO A 229 -7.01 9.37 0.21
C PRO A 229 -7.58 8.60 -0.99
N SER A 230 -8.72 9.09 -1.50
CA SER A 230 -9.28 8.61 -2.77
C SER A 230 -8.32 8.82 -3.94
N TYR A 231 -8.52 8.08 -5.02
CA TYR A 231 -7.68 8.19 -6.21
C TYR A 231 -7.72 9.61 -6.81
N GLU A 232 -8.89 10.24 -6.84
CA GLU A 232 -9.10 11.60 -7.34
C GLU A 232 -8.32 12.63 -6.52
N GLU A 233 -8.41 12.56 -5.19
CA GLU A 233 -7.68 13.44 -4.27
C GLU A 233 -6.16 13.25 -4.39
N ALA A 234 -5.72 12.00 -4.49
CA ALA A 234 -4.31 11.64 -4.71
C ALA A 234 -3.78 12.22 -6.03
N MET A 235 -4.55 12.09 -7.12
CA MET A 235 -4.20 12.64 -8.43
C MET A 235 -4.14 14.16 -8.42
N GLU A 236 -5.06 14.83 -7.73
CA GLU A 236 -5.02 16.29 -7.56
C GLU A 236 -3.78 16.73 -6.78
N ALA A 237 -3.47 16.05 -5.68
CA ALA A 237 -2.31 16.32 -4.85
C ALA A 237 -0.98 16.14 -5.62
N CYS A 238 -0.94 15.23 -6.59
CA CYS A 238 0.24 14.93 -7.38
C CYS A 238 0.33 15.69 -8.72
N ALA A 239 -0.70 16.47 -9.09
CA ALA A 239 -0.77 17.14 -10.38
C ALA A 239 0.32 18.23 -10.54
N PRO A 240 1.08 18.25 -11.65
CA PRO A 240 2.22 19.16 -11.81
C PRO A 240 1.79 20.64 -11.79
N LEU A 241 2.55 21.46 -11.06
CA LEU A 241 2.38 22.92 -11.00
C LEU A 241 3.55 23.59 -11.74
N PRO A 242 3.31 24.24 -12.90
CA PRO A 242 4.36 24.94 -13.62
C PRO A 242 5.03 26.01 -12.74
N PRO A 243 6.37 26.10 -12.73
CA PRO A 243 7.11 27.09 -11.94
C PRO A 243 6.68 28.53 -12.18
N GLU A 244 6.25 28.87 -13.40
CA GLU A 244 5.78 30.22 -13.76
C GLU A 244 4.47 30.62 -13.07
N ARG A 245 3.69 29.62 -12.62
CA ARG A 245 2.41 29.81 -11.92
C ARG A 245 2.55 29.64 -10.42
N TYR A 246 3.75 29.37 -9.93
CA TYR A 246 3.99 29.22 -8.51
C TYR A 246 4.05 30.59 -7.83
N ALA A 247 3.16 30.81 -6.87
CA ALA A 247 3.23 31.91 -5.93
C ALA A 247 3.29 31.32 -4.52
N PRO A 248 4.17 31.82 -3.63
CA PRO A 248 4.19 31.38 -2.23
C PRO A 248 2.79 31.51 -1.61
N GLY A 249 2.36 30.48 -0.88
CA GLY A 249 1.10 30.49 -0.14
C GLY A 249 1.10 31.47 1.02
N GLU A 250 -0.08 32.00 1.32
CA GLU A 250 -0.37 32.62 2.60
C GLU A 250 -0.94 31.56 3.55
N GLU A 251 -0.34 31.48 4.73
CA GLU A 251 -0.71 30.68 5.92
C GLU A 251 -0.99 29.18 5.73
N LYS A 252 -0.11 28.37 6.32
CA LYS A 252 -0.27 26.92 6.47
C LYS A 252 -1.35 26.64 7.52
N ILE A 253 -2.52 26.17 7.09
CA ILE A 253 -3.49 25.57 8.00
C ILE A 253 -2.99 24.18 8.35
N SER A 254 -2.62 23.97 9.61
CA SER A 254 -2.29 22.65 10.15
C SER A 254 -3.57 21.82 10.18
N VAL A 255 -3.69 20.85 9.28
CA VAL A 255 -4.71 19.80 9.41
C VAL A 255 -4.06 18.71 10.25
N ILE A 256 -4.51 18.58 11.50
CA ILE A 256 -4.13 17.45 12.35
C ILE A 256 -5.02 16.30 11.91
N TYR A 257 -4.43 15.26 11.35
CA TYR A 257 -5.11 13.99 11.17
C TYR A 257 -4.83 13.13 12.40
N ASP A 258 -5.84 12.38 12.83
CA ASP A 258 -5.69 11.40 13.90
C ASP A 258 -4.99 10.17 13.33
N THR A 259 -3.69 10.31 13.08
CA THR A 259 -2.83 9.27 12.49
C THR A 259 -2.08 8.50 13.57
N GLU A 260 -2.76 8.09 14.65
CA GLU A 260 -2.16 7.15 15.63
C GLU A 260 -1.71 5.83 14.98
N ASN A 261 -2.26 5.49 13.80
CA ASN A 261 -1.99 4.26 13.05
C ASN A 261 -1.31 4.46 11.68
N ALA A 262 -0.87 5.67 11.32
CA ALA A 262 -0.14 5.85 10.06
C ALA A 262 1.29 5.32 10.20
N ILE A 263 1.70 4.45 9.29
CA ILE A 263 3.11 4.09 9.21
C ILE A 263 3.89 5.26 8.65
N SER A 264 4.85 5.70 9.46
CA SER A 264 6.05 6.42 9.03
C SER A 264 6.88 5.54 8.10
N PHE A 265 6.52 5.42 6.82
CA PHE A 265 7.43 4.93 5.78
C PHE A 265 8.41 6.08 5.49
N VAL A 266 9.27 6.34 6.45
CA VAL A 266 10.41 7.23 6.30
C VAL A 266 11.64 6.33 6.23
N PRO A 267 11.98 5.79 5.04
CA PRO A 267 13.33 5.33 4.81
C PRO A 267 14.29 6.44 5.24
N PRO A 268 15.43 6.11 5.87
CA PRO A 268 16.44 7.11 6.21
C PRO A 268 16.77 7.90 4.95
N LEU A 269 16.71 9.23 5.09
CA LEU A 269 16.87 10.17 4.00
C LEU A 269 18.12 9.84 3.18
N VAL A 270 17.97 9.86 1.87
CA VAL A 270 19.09 9.84 0.93
C VAL A 270 20.03 10.99 1.26
N ASP A 271 21.32 10.67 1.30
CA ASP A 271 22.53 11.52 1.34
C ASP A 271 22.28 13.03 1.45
N GLU A 272 22.79 13.68 2.51
CA GLU A 272 22.99 15.14 2.71
C GLU A 272 22.33 16.12 1.69
N THR A 273 21.04 15.98 1.41
CA THR A 273 20.27 16.91 0.59
C THR A 273 19.88 18.15 1.39
N LEU A 274 19.48 19.22 0.72
CA LEU A 274 18.97 20.41 1.40
C LEU A 274 17.72 20.06 2.21
N LEU A 275 16.80 19.29 1.61
CA LEU A 275 15.62 18.77 2.29
C LEU A 275 15.99 17.98 3.54
N SER A 276 17.00 17.09 3.47
CA SER A 276 17.32 16.25 4.61
C SER A 276 17.89 16.99 5.80
N ARG A 277 18.76 17.97 5.54
CA ARG A 277 19.29 18.86 6.59
C ARG A 277 18.20 19.74 7.22
N VAL A 278 17.25 20.23 6.42
CA VAL A 278 16.14 21.04 6.92
C VAL A 278 15.18 20.21 7.76
N LEU A 279 14.76 19.04 7.26
CA LEU A 279 13.85 18.14 7.99
C LEU A 279 14.48 17.67 9.30
N ALA A 280 15.79 17.35 9.33
CA ALA A 280 16.47 16.96 10.57
C ALA A 280 16.39 18.01 11.69
N ARG A 281 16.19 19.29 11.35
CA ARG A 281 16.14 20.40 12.31
C ARG A 281 14.73 20.89 12.61
N GLU A 282 13.86 20.85 11.61
CA GLU A 282 12.54 21.49 11.65
C GLU A 282 11.39 20.47 11.77
N MET A 283 11.67 19.16 11.79
CA MET A 283 10.60 18.14 11.86
C MET A 283 9.75 18.28 13.12
N THR A 284 8.51 18.73 12.91
CA THR A 284 7.43 18.69 13.90
C THR A 284 6.49 17.53 13.58
N GLU A 285 5.65 17.16 14.54
CA GLU A 285 4.63 16.12 14.30
C GLU A 285 3.69 16.48 13.14
N SER A 286 3.28 17.75 13.05
CA SER A 286 2.47 18.24 11.93
C SER A 286 3.15 18.11 10.57
N LEU A 287 4.47 18.30 10.50
CA LEU A 287 5.23 18.13 9.26
C LEU A 287 5.40 16.65 8.90
N ARG A 288 5.60 15.80 9.90
CA ARG A 288 5.63 14.34 9.73
C ARG A 288 4.31 13.85 9.12
N GLN A 289 3.18 14.20 9.73
CA GLN A 289 1.85 13.81 9.25
C GLN A 289 1.58 14.31 7.82
N GLU A 290 1.99 15.55 7.52
CA GLU A 290 1.84 16.09 6.17
C GLU A 290 2.69 15.34 5.13
N LEU A 291 3.91 14.96 5.50
CA LEU A 291 4.80 14.19 4.64
C LEU A 291 4.27 12.77 4.43
N GLU A 292 3.76 12.14 5.47
CA GLU A 292 3.12 10.82 5.41
C GLU A 292 1.89 10.85 4.50
N LEU A 293 1.02 11.85 4.65
CA LEU A 293 -0.14 12.03 3.77
C LEU A 293 0.30 12.20 2.32
N LEU A 294 1.35 13.00 2.06
CA LEU A 294 1.86 13.17 0.69
C LEU A 294 2.43 11.86 0.11
N LEU A 295 3.14 11.07 0.92
CA LEU A 295 3.62 9.75 0.51
C LEU A 295 2.45 8.82 0.18
N ASN A 296 1.41 8.81 1.00
CA ASN A 296 0.19 8.04 0.75
C ASN A 296 -0.51 8.51 -0.53
N CYS A 297 -0.66 9.82 -0.76
CA CYS A 297 -1.16 10.37 -2.01
C CYS A 297 -0.35 9.86 -3.20
N ALA A 298 0.98 9.92 -3.12
CA ALA A 298 1.85 9.47 -4.20
C ALA A 298 1.69 7.97 -4.44
N MET A 299 1.65 7.13 -3.40
CA MET A 299 1.43 5.69 -3.56
C MET A 299 0.08 5.38 -4.22
N VAL A 300 -1.00 6.05 -3.81
CA VAL A 300 -2.35 5.89 -4.39
C VAL A 300 -2.40 6.34 -5.84
N ALA A 301 -1.93 7.56 -6.14
CA ALA A 301 -1.91 8.12 -7.50
C ALA A 301 -1.13 7.21 -8.46
N GLU A 302 -0.11 6.53 -7.93
CA GLU A 302 0.76 5.67 -8.70
C GLU A 302 0.25 4.23 -8.89
N GLY A 303 -0.87 3.87 -8.26
CA GLY A 303 -1.35 2.48 -8.19
C GLY A 303 -0.35 1.57 -7.48
N SER A 304 0.46 2.15 -6.59
CA SER A 304 1.50 1.48 -5.80
C SER A 304 1.13 1.40 -4.32
N TYR A 305 -0.12 1.69 -3.96
CA TYR A 305 -0.65 1.32 -2.64
C TYR A 305 -0.61 -0.22 -2.55
N GLY A 306 -0.09 -0.76 -1.45
CA GLY A 306 0.16 -2.20 -1.35
C GLY A 306 1.28 -2.73 -2.27
N ALA A 307 2.13 -1.86 -2.83
CA ALA A 307 3.25 -2.34 -3.62
C ALA A 307 4.33 -2.99 -2.75
N ASP A 308 5.17 -3.82 -3.37
CA ASP A 308 6.38 -4.33 -2.72
C ASP A 308 7.27 -3.18 -2.18
N LEU A 309 8.16 -3.52 -1.26
CA LEU A 309 9.08 -2.57 -0.64
C LEU A 309 9.90 -1.77 -1.65
N GLU A 310 10.24 -2.35 -2.82
CA GLU A 310 11.05 -1.68 -3.83
C GLU A 310 10.28 -0.55 -4.50
N LYS A 311 9.03 -0.79 -4.88
CA LYS A 311 8.13 0.22 -5.43
C LYS A 311 7.82 1.29 -4.39
N ALA A 312 7.46 0.92 -3.16
CA ALA A 312 7.23 1.88 -2.08
C ALA A 312 8.47 2.78 -1.88
N ARG A 313 9.67 2.19 -1.85
CA ARG A 313 10.93 2.92 -1.79
C ARG A 313 11.12 3.85 -2.99
N SER A 314 10.82 3.42 -4.21
CA SER A 314 10.91 4.27 -5.40
C SER A 314 9.98 5.48 -5.31
N VAL A 315 8.73 5.30 -4.86
CA VAL A 315 7.77 6.41 -4.64
C VAL A 315 8.35 7.38 -3.62
N THR A 316 8.86 6.87 -2.50
CA THR A 316 9.45 7.71 -1.46
C THR A 316 10.65 8.50 -1.99
N LEU A 317 11.59 7.85 -2.69
CA LEU A 317 12.75 8.54 -3.28
C LEU A 317 12.33 9.67 -4.22
N ARG A 318 11.25 9.48 -4.98
CA ARG A 318 10.69 10.51 -5.87
C ARG A 318 10.09 11.67 -5.11
N VAL A 319 9.25 11.40 -4.11
CA VAL A 319 8.65 12.43 -3.26
C VAL A 319 9.73 13.31 -2.64
N TYR A 320 10.75 12.70 -2.03
CA TYR A 320 11.87 13.43 -1.46
C TYR A 320 12.69 14.18 -2.51
N GLY A 321 12.96 13.55 -3.67
CA GLY A 321 13.69 14.18 -4.77
C GLY A 321 12.98 15.43 -5.31
N TRP A 322 11.67 15.37 -5.52
CA TRP A 322 10.89 16.49 -6.03
C TRP A 322 10.68 17.59 -4.99
N LEU A 323 10.54 17.23 -3.71
CA LEU A 323 10.57 18.21 -2.62
C LEU A 323 11.93 18.93 -2.56
N ASN A 324 13.04 18.20 -2.67
CA ASN A 324 14.37 18.81 -2.66
C ASN A 324 14.57 19.73 -3.87
N LEU A 325 14.15 19.32 -5.06
CA LEU A 325 14.15 20.15 -6.27
C LEU A 325 13.40 21.48 -6.07
N ALA A 326 12.20 21.41 -5.48
CA ALA A 326 11.40 22.59 -5.23
C ALA A 326 12.08 23.55 -4.24
N LEU A 327 12.70 23.03 -3.19
CA LEU A 327 13.46 23.84 -2.23
C LEU A 327 14.70 24.48 -2.87
N GLU A 328 15.48 23.71 -3.65
CA GLU A 328 16.64 24.25 -4.36
C GLU A 328 16.24 25.30 -5.40
N TYR A 329 15.10 25.13 -6.07
CA TYR A 329 14.56 26.12 -7.01
C TYR A 329 14.19 27.43 -6.32
N LEU A 330 13.60 27.37 -5.12
CA LEU A 330 13.15 28.56 -4.39
C LEU A 330 14.26 29.25 -3.59
N CYS A 331 15.22 28.49 -3.06
CA CYS A 331 16.18 28.96 -2.06
C CYS A 331 17.64 28.76 -2.46
N GLY A 332 17.92 28.09 -3.58
CA GLY A 332 19.28 27.66 -3.91
C GLY A 332 19.82 26.70 -2.85
N SER A 333 20.98 27.02 -2.27
CA SER A 333 21.61 26.23 -1.20
C SER A 333 21.43 26.83 0.21
N ASP A 334 20.57 27.84 0.38
CA ASP A 334 20.34 28.49 1.67
C ASP A 334 19.39 27.67 2.57
N GLU A 335 19.95 27.05 3.60
CA GLU A 335 19.20 26.26 4.59
C GLU A 335 18.21 27.08 5.41
N SER A 336 18.53 28.34 5.73
CA SER A 336 17.66 29.18 6.57
C SER A 336 16.43 29.61 5.80
N ALA A 337 16.60 29.94 4.52
CA ALA A 337 15.51 30.22 3.60
C ALA A 337 14.64 28.97 3.37
N ALA A 338 15.25 27.81 3.13
CA ALA A 338 14.53 26.56 2.93
C ALA A 338 13.70 26.15 4.16
N ALA A 339 14.25 26.31 5.37
CA ALA A 339 13.53 26.09 6.62
C ALA A 339 12.30 27.02 6.76
N ALA A 340 12.42 28.29 6.36
CA ALA A 340 11.30 29.21 6.36
C ALA A 340 10.20 28.81 5.36
N VAL A 341 10.57 28.24 4.21
CA VAL A 341 9.63 27.70 3.22
C VAL A 341 8.90 26.48 3.77
N VAL A 342 9.60 25.50 4.35
CA VAL A 342 8.98 24.28 4.92
C VAL A 342 7.96 24.61 6.02
N ARG A 343 8.22 25.65 6.82
CA ARG A 343 7.27 26.13 7.85
C ARG A 343 6.00 26.78 7.29
N LYS A 344 6.08 27.42 6.12
CA LYS A 344 4.99 28.23 5.56
C LYS A 344 4.21 27.52 4.46
N GLU A 345 4.88 26.65 3.71
CA GLU A 345 4.29 25.96 2.56
C GLU A 345 3.82 24.55 2.93
N GLN A 346 2.82 24.10 2.18
CA GLN A 346 2.40 22.71 2.23
C GLN A 346 3.30 21.83 1.35
N PHE A 347 3.71 20.65 1.83
CA PHE A 347 4.54 19.71 1.07
C PHE A 347 3.90 19.31 -0.25
N LYS A 348 2.56 19.16 -0.31
CA LYS A 348 1.87 18.90 -1.58
C LYS A 348 2.14 19.99 -2.62
N ARG A 349 2.22 21.27 -2.23
CA ARG A 349 2.50 22.36 -3.18
C ARG A 349 3.93 22.36 -3.66
N LEU A 350 4.89 22.11 -2.77
CA LEU A 350 6.30 21.96 -3.11
C LEU A 350 6.52 20.76 -4.03
N PHE A 351 5.89 19.62 -3.73
CA PHE A 351 5.95 18.43 -4.57
C PHE A 351 5.41 18.70 -5.97
N ARG A 352 4.26 19.36 -6.09
CA ARG A 352 3.68 19.76 -7.38
C ARG A 352 4.60 20.72 -8.16
N LEU A 353 5.27 21.64 -7.47
CA LEU A 353 6.27 22.52 -8.09
C LEU A 353 7.46 21.70 -8.63
N GLY A 354 8.04 20.81 -7.82
CA GLY A 354 9.11 19.91 -8.25
C GLY A 354 8.72 19.06 -9.45
N HIS A 355 7.51 18.47 -9.41
CA HIS A 355 6.93 17.76 -10.55
C HIS A 355 6.82 18.65 -11.79
N GLY A 356 6.39 19.90 -11.63
CA GLY A 356 6.30 20.88 -12.72
C GLY A 356 7.66 21.18 -13.37
N ILE A 357 8.73 21.32 -12.58
CA ILE A 357 10.10 21.52 -13.06
C ILE A 357 10.54 20.31 -13.91
N VAL A 358 10.36 19.10 -13.39
CA VAL A 358 10.71 17.85 -14.09
C VAL A 358 9.90 17.69 -15.38
N GLN A 359 8.62 18.07 -15.37
CA GLN A 359 7.76 18.08 -16.57
C GLN A 359 8.26 19.02 -17.67
N GLN A 360 8.94 20.12 -17.34
CA GLN A 360 9.54 20.98 -18.36
C GLN A 360 10.66 20.25 -19.12
N VAL A 361 11.51 19.49 -18.42
CA VAL A 361 12.54 18.64 -19.05
C VAL A 361 11.88 17.61 -19.97
N ALA A 362 10.84 16.94 -19.51
CA ALA A 362 10.10 15.96 -20.30
C ALA A 362 9.50 16.58 -21.58
N ARG A 363 8.90 17.77 -21.48
CA ARG A 363 8.38 18.51 -22.64
C ARG A 363 9.47 18.85 -23.64
N LEU A 364 10.63 19.31 -23.17
CA LEU A 364 11.78 19.60 -24.03
C LEU A 364 12.30 18.31 -24.71
N ALA A 365 12.44 17.22 -23.96
CA ALA A 365 12.91 15.94 -24.47
C ALA A 365 12.01 15.39 -25.60
N ARG A 366 10.68 15.55 -25.50
CA ARG A 366 9.72 15.12 -26.54
C ARG A 366 9.87 15.84 -27.88
N THR A 367 10.56 16.99 -27.92
CA THR A 367 10.80 17.73 -29.18
C THR A 367 12.03 17.25 -29.94
N VAL A 368 12.84 16.37 -29.32
CA VAL A 368 14.12 15.92 -29.86
C VAL A 368 14.04 14.43 -30.12
N THR A 369 14.67 13.98 -31.20
CA THR A 369 14.82 12.55 -31.50
C THR A 369 16.27 12.26 -31.83
N SER A 370 16.74 11.06 -31.50
CA SER A 370 18.09 10.62 -31.85
C SER A 370 18.10 9.12 -32.08
N ALA A 371 18.90 8.69 -33.07
CA ALA A 371 19.15 7.28 -33.36
C ALA A 371 20.34 6.72 -32.55
N GLU A 372 21.09 7.57 -31.84
CA GLU A 372 22.19 7.14 -31.00
C GLU A 372 21.69 6.42 -29.75
N TYR A 373 22.25 5.25 -29.47
CA TYR A 373 21.77 4.36 -28.39
C TYR A 373 21.77 5.02 -26.99
N ALA A 374 22.87 5.69 -26.62
CA ALA A 374 22.99 6.33 -25.31
C ALA A 374 22.03 7.52 -25.18
N THR A 375 21.93 8.35 -26.22
CA THR A 375 20.96 9.46 -26.27
C THR A 375 19.52 8.95 -26.23
N GLY A 376 19.21 7.86 -26.92
CA GLY A 376 17.91 7.20 -26.85
C GLY A 376 17.55 6.70 -25.45
N LYS A 377 18.53 6.23 -24.65
CA LYS A 377 18.30 5.89 -23.23
C LYS A 377 17.95 7.12 -22.39
N ALA A 378 18.68 8.22 -22.56
CA ALA A 378 18.38 9.47 -21.85
C ALA A 378 16.98 9.98 -22.19
N LEU A 379 16.64 10.07 -23.48
CA LEU A 379 15.33 10.52 -23.94
C LEU A 379 14.20 9.62 -23.39
N ARG A 380 14.36 8.28 -23.41
CA ARG A 380 13.36 7.37 -22.83
C ARG A 380 13.09 7.65 -21.35
N GLY A 381 14.13 7.92 -20.56
CA GLY A 381 13.98 8.29 -19.15
C GLY A 381 13.21 9.60 -18.99
N PHE A 382 13.60 10.64 -19.74
CA PHE A 382 12.96 11.96 -19.66
C PHE A 382 11.51 11.97 -20.16
N THR A 383 11.16 11.13 -21.13
CA THR A 383 9.82 11.12 -21.73
C THR A 383 8.85 10.12 -21.10
N ALA A 384 9.32 9.30 -20.15
CA ALA A 384 8.48 8.35 -19.42
C ALA A 384 7.26 9.04 -18.77
N GLU A 385 6.21 8.27 -18.46
CA GLU A 385 5.02 8.77 -17.77
C GLU A 385 5.40 9.51 -16.49
N ARG A 386 6.40 8.97 -15.77
CA ARG A 386 7.08 9.60 -14.64
C ARG A 386 8.54 9.81 -15.03
N PRO A 387 8.97 11.03 -15.36
CA PRO A 387 10.30 11.26 -15.90
C PRO A 387 11.40 10.85 -14.92
N LEU A 388 12.37 10.09 -15.42
CA LEU A 388 13.52 9.60 -14.67
C LEU A 388 14.81 10.24 -15.20
N PHE A 389 15.77 10.47 -14.29
CA PHE A 389 17.09 10.92 -14.65
C PHE A 389 17.94 9.75 -15.15
N TYR A 390 18.61 9.93 -16.28
CA TYR A 390 19.54 8.93 -16.81
C TYR A 390 20.92 9.08 -16.18
N ARG A 391 21.36 8.06 -15.44
CA ARG A 391 22.62 8.07 -14.69
C ARG A 391 23.87 8.18 -15.57
N GLY A 392 23.76 7.95 -16.88
CA GLY A 392 24.88 8.18 -17.80
C GLY A 392 25.32 9.65 -17.89
N LEU A 393 24.52 10.57 -17.33
CA LEU A 393 24.86 11.99 -17.17
C LEU A 393 25.51 12.32 -15.81
N ASP A 394 25.53 11.38 -14.86
CA ASP A 394 26.28 11.51 -13.61
C ASP A 394 27.80 11.39 -13.87
N ASP A 395 28.61 11.84 -12.91
CA ASP A 395 30.08 11.81 -13.02
C ASP A 395 30.63 10.38 -13.15
N ASP A 396 29.97 9.41 -12.53
CA ASP A 396 30.32 7.99 -12.59
C ASP A 396 29.95 7.33 -13.93
N ARG A 397 29.11 8.01 -14.74
CA ARG A 397 28.55 7.54 -16.01
C ARG A 397 27.93 6.15 -15.93
N ALA A 398 27.37 5.81 -14.77
CA ALA A 398 26.71 4.53 -14.58
C ALA A 398 25.50 4.40 -15.51
N ASP A 399 25.29 3.22 -16.07
CA ASP A 399 24.08 2.94 -16.84
C ASP A 399 22.90 2.67 -15.90
N GLY A 400 21.72 3.16 -16.25
CA GLY A 400 20.50 2.99 -15.46
C GLY A 400 19.76 4.30 -15.21
N TYR A 401 18.73 4.22 -14.38
CA TYR A 401 17.84 5.34 -14.07
C TYR A 401 17.76 5.57 -12.57
N ARG A 402 17.56 6.82 -12.19
CA ARG A 402 17.22 7.23 -10.82
C ARG A 402 16.19 8.35 -10.85
N GLU A 403 15.58 8.63 -9.72
CA GLU A 403 14.70 9.79 -9.56
C GLU A 403 15.50 11.10 -9.70
N PHE A 404 14.88 12.12 -10.29
CA PHE A 404 15.42 13.48 -10.24
C PHE A 404 15.40 13.98 -8.79
N ASN A 405 16.54 14.46 -8.30
CA ASN A 405 16.68 14.82 -6.89
C ASN A 405 17.29 16.21 -6.64
N SER A 406 17.89 16.86 -7.64
CA SER A 406 18.57 18.15 -7.47
C SER A 406 18.46 19.05 -8.70
N MET A 407 18.56 20.37 -8.51
CA MET A 407 18.57 21.35 -9.59
C MET A 407 19.80 21.17 -10.51
N ASN A 408 20.85 20.53 -10.01
CA ASN A 408 21.97 20.09 -10.84
C ASN A 408 21.54 19.06 -11.88
N ASP A 409 20.69 18.10 -11.54
CA ASP A 409 20.13 17.12 -12.49
C ASP A 409 19.36 17.81 -13.62
N ILE A 410 18.55 18.82 -13.26
CA ILE A 410 17.77 19.61 -14.22
C ILE A 410 18.70 20.38 -15.16
N ARG A 411 19.76 20.98 -14.62
CA ARG A 411 20.78 21.69 -15.41
C ARG A 411 21.47 20.74 -16.38
N LEU A 412 21.94 19.58 -15.93
CA LEU A 412 22.60 18.58 -16.78
C LEU A 412 21.67 18.06 -17.88
N ALA A 413 20.42 17.76 -17.55
CA ALA A 413 19.43 17.32 -18.53
C ALA A 413 19.14 18.42 -19.58
N ASN A 414 18.98 19.68 -19.16
CA ASN A 414 18.76 20.79 -20.09
C ASN A 414 19.98 21.08 -20.96
N GLU A 415 21.20 21.06 -20.40
CA GLU A 415 22.44 21.19 -21.18
C GLU A 415 22.54 20.10 -22.24
N PHE A 416 22.24 18.85 -21.88
CA PHE A 416 22.21 17.73 -22.79
C PHE A 416 21.17 17.92 -23.91
N LEU A 417 19.93 18.27 -23.57
CA LEU A 417 18.86 18.49 -24.54
C LEU A 417 19.13 19.68 -25.47
N ASN A 418 19.72 20.76 -24.97
CA ASN A 418 20.06 21.93 -25.77
C ASN A 418 21.17 21.62 -26.79
N ARG A 419 22.15 20.79 -26.43
CA ARG A 419 23.19 20.31 -27.37
C ARG A 419 22.64 19.44 -28.50
N LEU A 420 21.48 18.82 -28.32
CA LEU A 420 20.82 18.03 -29.36
C LEU A 420 19.92 18.87 -30.28
N ARG A 421 19.53 20.07 -29.84
CA ARG A 421 18.72 21.01 -30.62
C ARG A 421 19.53 21.96 -31.49
N GLY A 422 20.75 22.29 -31.05
CA GLY A 422 21.76 23.01 -31.84
C GLY A 422 22.52 22.04 -32.72
#